data_AF-A0A0G1GJ40-F1
#
_entry.id   AF-A0A0G1GJ40-F1
#
_cell.length_a   1.000
_cell.length_b   1.000
_cell.length_c   1.000
_cell.angle_alpha   90.00
_cell.angle_beta   90.00
_cell.angle_gamma   90.00
#
_symmetry.space_group_name_H-M   'P 1'
#
loop_
_entity.id
_entity.type
_entity.pdbx_description
1 polymer ?
#
loop_
_entity_poly.entity_id
_entity_poly.type
_entity_poly.pdbx_seq_one_letter_code
_entity_poly.pdbx_strand_id
1 'polypeptide(L)'
;MQQFFLFLLVSFFGFFLITLKFKISGHMWTATLLICMFVYWYGWIMVPLFLMIPLIAWSRLMLKRHTVGEVIGGVVYSIMVFFLAGWLHLI
;
A
#
# COMPACT_ATOMS: atom_id res chain seq x y z
N MET A 1 -0.42 14.38 -13.78
CA MET A 1 0.52 14.59 -12.66
C MET A 1 -0.17 15.08 -11.38
N GLN A 2 -1.00 16.13 -11.43
CA GLN A 2 -1.70 16.65 -10.24
C GLN A 2 -2.59 15.60 -9.53
N GLN A 3 -3.37 14.82 -10.28
CA GLN A 3 -4.25 13.78 -9.72
C GLN A 3 -3.49 12.67 -8.97
N PHE A 4 -2.33 12.26 -9.51
CA PHE A 4 -1.45 11.30 -8.86
C PHE A 4 -0.94 11.81 -7.50
N PHE A 5 -0.54 13.08 -7.43
CA PHE A 5 -0.11 13.69 -6.18
C PHE A 5 -1.24 13.76 -5.15
N LEU A 6 -2.45 14.14 -5.57
CA LEU A 6 -3.64 14.15 -4.70
C LEU A 6 -3.94 12.76 -4.15
N PHE A 7 -3.87 11.72 -4.99
CA PHE A 7 -4.05 10.34 -4.58
C PHE A 7 -3.04 9.91 -3.50
N LEU A 8 -1.75 10.24 -3.68
CA LEU A 8 -0.73 9.94 -2.68
C LEU A 8 -0.98 10.69 -1.36
N LEU A 9 -1.43 11.95 -1.43
CA LEU A 9 -1.72 12.76 -0.26
C LEU A 9 -2.91 12.19 0.53
N VAL A 10 -4.00 11.83 -0.15
CA VAL A 10 -5.16 11.16 0.48
C VAL A 10 -4.76 9.82 1.08
N SER A 11 -3.97 9.02 0.35
CA SER A 11 -3.45 7.74 0.85
C SER A 11 -2.58 7.92 2.09
N PHE A 12 -1.71 8.93 2.12
CA PHE A 12 -0.87 9.22 3.27
C PHE A 12 -1.69 9.69 4.47
N PHE A 13 -2.67 10.57 4.24
CA PHE A 13 -3.51 11.10 5.30
C PHE A 13 -4.35 10.00 5.97
N GLY A 14 -4.96 9.09 5.19
CA GLY A 14 -5.66 7.95 5.75
C GLY A 14 -4.73 6.98 6.49
N PHE A 15 -3.51 6.74 5.97
CA PHE A 15 -2.49 5.93 6.65
C PHE A 15 -2.14 6.54 8.01
N PHE A 16 -1.93 7.86 8.05
CA PHE A 16 -1.62 8.59 9.26
C PHE A 16 -2.75 8.46 10.29
N LEU A 17 -4.00 8.70 9.88
CA LEU A 17 -5.17 8.59 10.77
C LEU A 17 -5.32 7.19 11.37
N ILE A 18 -5.15 6.13 10.56
CA ILE A 18 -5.22 4.75 11.05
C ILE A 18 -4.08 4.49 12.04
N THR A 19 -2.86 4.91 11.71
CA THR A 19 -1.65 4.69 12.52
C THR A 19 -1.74 5.31 13.91
N LEU A 20 -2.53 6.37 14.10
CA LEU A 20 -2.80 6.96 15.42
C LEU A 20 -3.53 6.02 16.38
N LYS A 21 -4.30 5.04 15.86
CA LYS A 21 -5.08 4.08 16.68
C LYS A 21 -4.56 2.64 16.55
N PHE A 22 -4.10 2.27 15.36
CA PHE A 22 -3.58 0.95 15.05
C PHE A 22 -2.36 1.08 14.13
N LYS A 23 -1.18 0.72 14.64
CA LYS A 23 0.12 1.02 14.01
C LYS A 23 0.40 0.13 12.79
N ILE A 24 -0.30 0.37 11.70
CA ILE A 24 -0.09 -0.32 10.42
C ILE A 24 1.31 -0.04 9.86
N SER A 25 1.85 -1.00 9.11
CA SER A 25 3.21 -0.90 8.60
C SER A 25 3.32 0.03 7.39
N GLY A 26 4.00 1.17 7.57
CA GLY A 26 4.25 2.12 6.48
C GLY A 26 5.01 1.54 5.29
N HIS A 27 5.92 0.58 5.51
CA HIS A 27 6.64 -0.11 4.42
C HIS A 27 5.69 -0.97 3.58
N MET A 28 4.74 -1.64 4.24
CA MET A 28 3.73 -2.44 3.54
C MET A 28 2.75 -1.55 2.80
N TRP A 29 2.36 -0.42 3.40
CA TRP A 29 1.51 0.57 2.75
C TRP A 29 2.15 1.09 1.46
N THR A 30 3.35 1.67 1.54
CA THR A 30 4.01 2.27 0.38
C THR A 30 4.33 1.25 -0.71
N ALA A 31 4.90 0.09 -0.34
CA ALA A 31 5.27 -0.93 -1.31
C ALA A 31 4.05 -1.47 -2.05
N THR A 32 2.98 -1.83 -1.34
CA THR A 32 1.76 -2.37 -1.96
C THR A 32 1.12 -1.34 -2.89
N LEU A 33 1.03 -0.08 -2.45
CA LEU A 33 0.46 1.00 -3.25
C LEU A 33 1.23 1.22 -4.55
N LEU A 34 2.57 1.31 -4.46
CA LEU A 34 3.44 1.48 -5.62
C LEU A 34 3.36 0.30 -6.59
N ILE A 35 3.32 -0.94 -6.08
CA ILE A 35 3.17 -2.14 -6.92
C ILE A 35 1.84 -2.11 -7.68
N CYS A 36 0.72 -1.79 -7.01
CA CYS A 36 -0.58 -1.64 -7.66
C CYS A 36 -0.53 -0.57 -8.77
N MET A 37 0.14 0.56 -8.53
CA MET A 37 0.30 1.62 -9.53
C MET A 37 1.18 1.19 -10.71
N PHE A 38 2.27 0.46 -10.46
CA PHE A 38 3.11 -0.09 -11.52
C PHE A 38 2.35 -1.08 -12.39
N VAL A 39 1.59 -1.99 -11.79
CA VAL A 39 0.74 -2.94 -12.53
C VAL A 39 -0.31 -2.21 -13.33
N TYR A 40 -0.86 -1.13 -12.79
CA TYR A 40 -1.86 -0.33 -13.49
C TYR A 40 -1.27 0.40 -14.71
N TRP A 41 -0.11 1.04 -14.59
CA TRP A 41 0.48 1.83 -15.69
C TRP A 41 1.23 1.01 -16.73
N TYR A 42 1.92 -0.05 -16.29
CA TYR A 42 2.78 -0.85 -17.16
C TYR A 42 2.18 -2.23 -17.47
N GLY A 43 1.02 -2.54 -16.89
CA GLY A 43 0.26 -3.75 -17.16
C GLY A 43 0.83 -5.01 -16.50
N TRP A 44 0.42 -6.15 -17.05
CA TRP A 44 0.67 -7.48 -16.50
C TRP A 44 2.14 -7.84 -16.30
N ILE A 45 3.06 -7.21 -17.04
CA ILE A 45 4.50 -7.43 -16.90
C ILE A 45 5.02 -7.09 -15.49
N MET A 46 4.33 -6.21 -14.77
CA MET A 46 4.70 -5.80 -13.41
C MET A 46 4.06 -6.66 -12.32
N VAL A 47 3.15 -7.58 -12.64
CA VAL A 47 2.50 -8.46 -11.64
C VAL A 47 3.51 -9.27 -10.80
N PRO A 48 4.65 -9.74 -11.31
CA PRO A 48 5.67 -10.39 -10.48
C PRO A 48 6.16 -9.54 -9.30
N LEU A 49 6.03 -8.21 -9.34
CA LEU A 49 6.39 -7.34 -8.23
C LEU A 49 5.58 -7.61 -6.96
N PHE A 50 4.39 -8.23 -7.05
CA PHE A 50 3.62 -8.66 -5.87
C PHE A 50 4.39 -9.66 -4.99
N LEU A 51 5.38 -10.39 -5.53
CA LEU A 51 6.28 -11.25 -4.76
C LEU A 51 7.17 -10.46 -3.77
N MET A 52 7.35 -9.15 -3.98
CA MET A 52 8.03 -8.29 -3.02
C MET A 52 7.23 -8.13 -1.72
N ILE A 53 5.89 -8.22 -1.77
CA ILE A 53 5.04 -8.04 -0.58
C ILE A 53 5.38 -9.07 0.51
N PRO A 54 5.37 -10.41 0.27
CA PRO A 54 5.74 -11.37 1.30
C PRO A 54 7.21 -11.22 1.75
N LEU A 55 8.12 -10.80 0.87
CA LEU A 55 9.53 -10.59 1.21
C LEU A 55 9.73 -9.39 2.16
N ILE A 56 9.03 -8.29 1.90
CA ILE A 56 9.03 -7.11 2.77
C ILE A 56 8.30 -7.45 4.08
N ALA A 57 7.14 -8.12 4.01
CA ALA A 57 6.39 -8.57 5.19
C ALA A 57 7.25 -9.42 6.12
N TRP A 58 7.98 -10.40 5.57
CA TRP A 58 8.92 -11.24 6.32
C TRP A 58 9.97 -10.39 7.05
N SER A 59 10.59 -9.43 6.36
CA SER A 59 11.56 -8.52 6.97
C SER A 59 10.98 -7.75 8.15
N ARG A 60 9.73 -7.25 8.04
CA ARG A 60 9.06 -6.50 9.12
C ARG A 60 8.76 -7.37 10.35
N LEU A 61 8.38 -8.63 10.13
CA LEU A 61 8.10 -9.58 11.20
C LEU A 61 9.38 -10.08 11.87
N MET A 62 10.41 -10.41 11.09
CA MET A 62 11.70 -10.91 11.59
C MET A 62 12.42 -9.86 12.45
N LEU A 63 12.33 -8.58 12.06
CA LEU A 63 12.86 -7.47 12.86
C LEU A 63 12.04 -7.17 14.13
N LYS A 64 10.93 -7.89 14.36
CA LYS A 64 10.02 -7.74 15.51
C LYS A 64 9.52 -6.30 15.71
N ARG A 65 9.46 -5.51 14.63
CA ARG A 65 8.97 -4.12 14.66
C ARG A 65 7.47 -4.03 14.44
N HIS A 66 6.89 -5.07 13.88
CA HIS A 66 5.46 -5.17 13.60
C HIS A 66 4.90 -6.55 13.91
N THR A 67 3.61 -6.59 14.19
CA THR A 67 2.83 -7.83 14.26
C THR A 67 2.28 -8.21 12.88
N VAL A 68 1.80 -9.46 12.73
CA VAL A 68 1.15 -9.93 11.51
C VAL A 68 -0.05 -9.05 11.15
N GLY A 69 -0.86 -8.66 12.14
CA GLY A 69 -2.02 -7.77 11.93
C GLY A 69 -1.64 -6.38 11.41
N GLU A 70 -0.55 -5.80 11.91
CA GLU A 70 -0.06 -4.49 11.46
C GLU A 70 0.51 -4.53 10.03
N VAL A 71 1.14 -5.65 9.65
CA VAL A 71 1.65 -5.90 8.30
C VAL A 71 0.48 -6.07 7.32
N ILE A 72 -0.47 -6.95 7.65
CA ILE A 72 -1.68 -7.17 6.83
C ILE A 72 -2.49 -5.87 6.71
N GLY A 73 -2.63 -5.11 7.80
CA GLY A 73 -3.33 -3.84 7.79
C GLY A 73 -2.77 -2.84 6.78
N GLY A 74 -1.44 -2.76 6.65
CA GLY A 74 -0.79 -1.92 5.64
C GLY A 74 -1.10 -2.36 4.20
N VAL A 75 -1.12 -3.67 3.94
CA VAL A 75 -1.44 -4.23 2.61
C VAL A 75 -2.91 -3.99 2.26
N VAL A 76 -3.82 -4.36 3.17
CA VAL A 76 -5.27 -4.23 2.98
C VAL A 76 -5.65 -2.77 2.78
N TYR A 77 -5.11 -1.87 3.60
CA TYR A 77 -5.34 -0.43 3.46
C TYR A 77 -4.94 0.08 2.07
N SER A 78 -3.73 -0.26 1.58
CA SER A 78 -3.29 0.17 0.25
C SER A 78 -4.16 -0.35 -0.87
N ILE A 79 -4.55 -1.63 -0.81
CA ILE A 79 -5.44 -2.22 -1.81
C ILE A 79 -6.79 -1.51 -1.81
N MET A 80 -7.38 -1.30 -0.63
CA MET A 80 -8.66 -0.58 -0.49
C MET A 80 -8.56 0.83 -1.05
N VAL A 81 -7.53 1.60 -0.70
CA VAL A 81 -7.38 2.97 -1.22
C VAL A 81 -7.16 2.98 -2.72
N PHE A 82 -6.36 2.06 -3.25
CA PHE A 82 -6.12 1.94 -4.69
C PHE A 82 -7.43 1.67 -5.46
N PHE A 83 -8.25 0.71 -5.01
CA PHE A 83 -9.53 0.40 -5.64
C PHE A 83 -10.58 1.50 -5.44
N LEU A 84 -10.66 2.12 -4.25
CA LEU A 84 -11.57 3.23 -3.99
C LEU A 84 -11.24 4.44 -4.85
N ALA A 85 -9.96 4.77 -4.99
CA ALA A 85 -9.54 5.86 -5.87
C ALA A 85 -9.76 5.53 -7.34
N GLY A 86 -9.46 4.30 -7.78
CA GLY A 86 -9.75 3.85 -9.15
C GLY A 86 -11.24 3.78 -9.48
N TRP A 87 -12.10 3.61 -8.46
CA TRP A 87 -13.56 3.66 -8.60
C TRP A 87 -14.09 5.10 -8.65
N LEU A 88 -13.55 6.00 -7.83
CA LEU A 88 -13.93 7.43 -7.78
C LEU A 88 -13.41 8.23 -8.97
N HIS A 89 -12.24 7.85 -9.47
CA HIS A 89 -11.65 8.35 -10.69
C HIS A 89 -11.22 7.12 -11.48
N LEU A 90 -12.04 6.74 -12.47
CA LEU A 90 -11.49 6.03 -13.61
C LEU A 90 -10.26 6.82 -14.04
N ILE A 91 -9.12 6.13 -14.01
CA ILE A 91 -7.84 6.69 -14.36
C ILE A 91 -7.89 7.43 -15.70
#